data_AF-A0A6A6DLV4-F1
#
_entry.id   AF-A0A6A6DLV4-F1
#
_cell.length_a   1.000
_cell.length_b   1.000
_cell.length_c   1.000
_cell.angle_alpha   90.00
_cell.angle_beta   90.00
_cell.angle_gamma   90.00
#
_symmetry.space_group_name_H-M   'P 1'
#
loop_
_entity.id
_entity.type
_entity.pdbx_description
1 polymer ?
#
loop_
_entity_poly.entity_id
_entity_poly.type
_entity_poly.pdbx_seq_one_letter_code
_entity_poly.pdbx_strand_id
1 'polypeptide(L)' 'MPRIGVFDAERKALHQFYYRSKPYPRQKECVDWFQQKYSRKIAQSTVSKSLSDSFKHLDDAKSLSSIAYRQ' A
#
# COMPACT_ATOMS: atom_id res chain seq x y z
N MET A 1 -12.91 -10.15 9.15
CA MET A 1 -12.01 -10.04 7.98
C MET A 1 -10.60 -10.40 8.43
N PRO A 2 -9.94 -11.43 7.84
CA PRO A 2 -8.56 -11.74 8.17
C PRO A 2 -7.68 -10.50 7.96
N ARG A 3 -6.81 -10.20 8.93
CA ARG A 3 -5.84 -9.10 8.83
C ARG A 3 -4.71 -9.53 7.90
N ILE A 4 -4.96 -9.44 6.60
CA ILE A 4 -3.94 -9.69 5.60
C ILE A 4 -2.92 -8.53 5.69
N GLY A 5 -1.68 -8.84 6.04
CA GLY A 5 -0.58 -7.88 6.06
C GLY A 5 -0.29 -7.36 4.64
N VAL A 6 -0.11 -6.05 4.51
CA VAL A 6 0.37 -5.43 3.27
C VAL A 6 1.90 -5.37 3.36
N PHE A 7 2.57 -5.94 2.37
CA PHE A 7 4.03 -5.93 2.29
C PHE A 7 4.53 -4.53 1.91
N ASP A 8 5.76 -4.19 2.29
CA ASP A 8 6.30 -2.84 2.06
C ASP A 8 6.40 -2.47 0.57
N ALA A 9 6.71 -3.44 -0.30
CA ALA A 9 6.68 -3.25 -1.75
C ALA A 9 5.25 -2.93 -2.26
N GLU A 10 4.23 -3.57 -1.69
CA GLU A 10 2.83 -3.31 -2.02
C GLU A 10 2.39 -1.92 -1.54
N ARG A 11 2.83 -1.51 -0.33
CA ARG A 11 2.61 -0.16 0.20
C ARG A 11 3.25 0.92 -0.67
N LYS A 12 4.51 0.73 -1.04
CA LYS A 12 5.23 1.64 -1.95
C LYS A 12 4.48 1.80 -3.26
N ALA A 13 4.02 0.70 -3.85
CA ALA A 13 3.24 0.76 -5.08
C ALA A 13 1.92 1.53 -4.90
N LEU A 14 1.24 1.36 -3.75
CA LEU A 14 0.03 2.09 -3.41
C LEU A 14 0.28 3.60 -3.23
N HIS A 15 1.36 3.96 -2.54
CA HIS A 15 1.84 5.34 -2.41
C HIS A 15 2.08 5.96 -3.79
N GLN A 16 2.86 5.29 -4.63
CA GLN A 16 3.15 5.75 -5.99
C GLN A 16 1.88 5.93 -6.81
N PHE A 17 0.93 4.99 -6.73
CA PHE A 17 -0.36 5.11 -7.42
C PHE A 17 -1.15 6.33 -6.94
N TYR A 18 -1.23 6.53 -5.63
CA TYR A 18 -1.96 7.66 -5.03
C TYR A 18 -1.38 9.00 -5.47
N TYR A 19 -0.05 9.19 -5.38
CA TYR A 19 0.60 10.46 -5.70
C TYR A 19 0.74 10.72 -7.21
N ARG A 20 0.78 9.69 -8.05
CA ARG A 20 0.79 9.84 -9.52
C ARG A 20 -0.59 10.17 -10.08
N SER A 21 -1.65 9.77 -9.40
CA SER A 21 -3.03 9.99 -9.86
C SER A 21 -3.46 11.43 -9.57
N LYS A 22 -3.97 12.11 -10.60
CA LYS A 22 -4.51 13.48 -10.54
C LYS A 22 -5.89 13.46 -11.21
N PRO A 23 -7.00 13.74 -10.49
CA PRO A 23 -7.09 14.08 -9.06
C PRO A 23 -6.71 12.91 -8.14
N TYR A 24 -6.45 13.20 -6.85
CA TYR A 24 -6.10 12.16 -5.89
C TYR A 24 -7.23 11.13 -5.77
N PRO A 25 -6.92 9.83 -5.88
CA PRO A 25 -7.92 8.79 -5.89
C PRO A 25 -8.53 8.65 -4.50
N ARG A 26 -9.84 8.40 -4.44
CA ARG A 26 -10.53 8.15 -3.18
C ARG A 26 -10.07 6.83 -2.57
N GLN A 27 -10.34 6.67 -1.28
CA GLN A 27 -10.04 5.44 -0.54
C GLN A 27 -10.61 4.18 -1.21
N LYS A 28 -11.83 4.26 -1.76
CA LYS A 28 -12.43 3.15 -2.51
C LYS A 28 -11.62 2.80 -3.76
N GLU A 29 -11.19 3.80 -4.52
CA GLU A 29 -10.40 3.62 -5.73
C GLU A 29 -9.02 3.02 -5.42
N CYS A 30 -8.43 3.39 -4.28
CA CYS A 30 -7.22 2.76 -3.78
C CYS A 30 -7.42 1.28 -3.44
N VAL A 31 -8.54 0.91 -2.82
CA VAL A 31 -8.90 -0.50 -2.54
C VAL A 31 -9.12 -1.27 -3.85
N ASP A 32 -9.87 -0.69 -4.78
CA ASP A 32 -10.19 -1.33 -6.07
C ASP A 32 -8.91 -1.52 -6.91
N TRP A 33 -8.03 -0.52 -6.94
CA TRP A 33 -6.72 -0.63 -7.59
C TRP A 33 -5.84 -1.71 -6.95
N PHE A 34 -5.79 -1.75 -5.62
CA PHE A 34 -5.01 -2.76 -4.90
C PHE A 34 -5.55 -4.18 -5.18
N GLN A 35 -6.87 -4.34 -5.20
CA GLN A 35 -7.52 -5.61 -5.53
C GLN A 35 -7.24 -6.04 -6.97
N GLN A 36 -7.27 -5.11 -7.93
CA GLN A 36 -6.93 -5.41 -9.32
C GLN A 36 -5.46 -5.81 -9.48
N LYS A 37 -4.55 -5.15 -8.78
CA LYS A 37 -3.10 -5.38 -8.92
C LYS A 37 -2.60 -6.64 -8.22
N TYR A 38 -3.11 -6.94 -7.02
CA TYR A 38 -2.62 -8.03 -6.16
C TYR A 38 -3.65 -9.15 -5.94
N SER A 39 -4.81 -9.09 -6.62
CA SER A 39 -5.92 -10.03 -6.46
C SER A 39 -6.37 -10.20 -4.99
N ARG A 40 -6.12 -9.18 -4.16
CA ARG A 40 -6.34 -9.19 -2.71
C ARG A 40 -7.07 -7.93 -2.30
N LYS A 41 -8.14 -8.09 -1.53
CA LYS A 41 -8.87 -6.94 -0.99
C LYS A 41 -8.31 -6.54 0.37
N ILE A 42 -8.00 -5.26 0.53
CA ILE A 42 -7.57 -4.67 1.80
C ILE A 42 -8.65 -3.77 2.38
N ALA A 43 -8.66 -3.62 3.70
CA ALA A 43 -9.59 -2.73 4.38
C ALA A 43 -9.22 -1.26 4.12
N GLN A 44 -10.20 -0.38 4.18
CA GLN A 44 -9.98 1.07 4.09
C GLN A 44 -9.04 1.58 5.19
N SER A 45 -9.13 1.03 6.40
CA SER A 45 -8.20 1.35 7.49
C SER A 45 -6.76 1.00 7.13
N THR A 46 -6.54 -0.11 6.41
CA THR A 46 -5.22 -0.51 5.91
C THR A 46 -4.70 0.43 4.83
N VAL A 47 -5.56 0.91 3.92
CA VAL A 47 -5.19 1.92 2.93
C VAL A 47 -4.77 3.21 3.62
N SER A 48 -5.59 3.75 4.52
CA SER A 48 -5.28 4.96 5.28
C SER A 48 -3.96 4.83 6.05
N LYS A 49 -3.75 3.70 6.72
CA LYS A 49 -2.51 3.42 7.45
C LYS A 49 -1.31 3.30 6.51
N SER A 50 -1.48 2.70 5.33
CA SER A 50 -0.43 2.55 4.33
C SER A 50 -0.07 3.86 3.63
N LEU A 51 -1.02 4.80 3.53
CA LEU A 51 -0.83 6.17 3.01
C LEU A 51 -0.30 7.15 4.08
N SER A 52 -0.09 6.69 5.31
CA SER A 52 0.36 7.53 6.42
C SER A 52 1.85 7.85 6.33
N ASP A 53 2.25 8.97 6.94
CA ASP A 53 3.64 9.46 6.95
C ASP A 53 4.66 8.41 7.43
N SER A 54 4.25 7.55 8.36
CA SER A 54 5.05 6.43 8.87
C SER A 54 5.62 5.52 7.78
N PHE A 55 5.04 5.47 6.58
CA PHE A 55 5.50 4.64 5.47
C PHE A 55 6.10 5.43 4.30
N LYS A 56 6.23 6.76 4.38
CA LYS A 56 6.89 7.56 3.34
C LYS A 56 8.36 7.17 3.14
N HIS A 57 9.03 6.69 4.18
CA HIS A 57 10.40 6.18 4.08
C HIS A 57 10.52 5.00 3.11
N LEU A 58 9.43 4.27 2.82
CA LEU A 58 9.43 3.18 1.84
C LEU A 58 9.55 3.68 0.40
N ASP A 59 9.15 4.93 0.11
CA ASP A 59 9.36 5.54 -1.20
C ASP A 59 10.84 5.81 -1.45
N ASP A 60 11.56 6.27 -0.42
CA ASP A 60 12.99 6.59 -0.46
C ASP A 60 13.88 5.34 -0.37
N ALA A 61 13.45 4.33 0.39
CA ALA A 61 14.16 3.07 0.51
C ALA A 61 14.33 2.41 -0.87
N LYS A 62 15.54 2.56 -1.41
CA LYS A 62 16.04 1.90 -2.61
C LYS A 62 16.18 0.41 -2.29
N SER A 63 15.06 -0.31 -2.35
CA SER A 63 14.92 -1.77 -2.40
C SER A 63 16.14 -2.54 -1.88
N LEU A 64 16.33 -2.57 -0.57
CA LEU A 64 17.02 -3.71 0.04
C LEU A 64 15.97 -4.81 0.15
N SER A 65 15.92 -5.62 -0.90
CA SER A 65 15.01 -6.74 -1.04
C SER A 65 15.14 -7.71 0.14
N SER A 66 13.98 -8.22 0.55
CA SER A 66 13.75 -9.50 1.21
C SER A 66 14.51 -9.74 2.52
N ILE A 67 13.79 -9.68 3.64
CA ILE A 67 13.66 -10.73 4.67
C ILE A 67 13.17 -10.07 5.97
N ALA A 68 12.27 -10.78 6.67
CA ALA A 68 11.71 -10.48 7.99
C ALA A 68 10.60 -9.41 7.99
N TYR A 69 9.39 -9.65 8.49
CA TYR A 69 9.08 -10.42 9.68
C TYR A 69 7.82 -11.29 9.50
N ARG A 70 8.01 -12.60 9.68
CA ARG A 70 6.99 -13.51 10.18
C ARG A 70 7.26 -13.71 11.68
N GLN A 71 6.29 -13.32 12.49
CA GLN A 71 5.81 -13.87 13.76
C GLN A 71 5.42 -12.74 14.71
#